data_AF-A0A960ZV16-F1
#
_entry.id   AF-A0A960ZV16-F1
#
_cell.length_a   1.000
_cell.length_b   1.000
_cell.length_c   1.000
_cell.angle_alpha   90.00
_cell.angle_beta   90.00
_cell.angle_gamma   90.00
#
_symmetry.space_group_name_H-M   'P 1'
#
loop_
_entity.id
_entity.type
_entity.pdbx_description
1 polymer ?
#
loop_
_entity_poly.entity_id
_entity_poly.type
_entity_poly.pdbx_seq_one_letter_code
_entity_poly.pdbx_strand_id
1 'polypeptide(L)'
;RDLLRGDKPALLIEADATDPGATSNAISTIRALIGTALRNDIKGPLAYLAGSEPIIDLRVHALYNPEAITQYNIVPGLMGVVLTMTMVMITALAITRERERGTMENLLSMPTRPFEVLAGKIIPYILVGYVQVVLILVAAHFLFHVPMLGSLALLFLVALVFITANLAVGIMFSTLATNQLQAVQMSFFFFLPSLLLSGFMFPFRGMPVWAQHIGEVLPLTHFLRIIRGVLLKGSTLADISLQLWQIGLFGAVVMVIGVKRYRQTLD
;
A
#
# COMPACT_ATOMS: atom_id res chain seq x y z
N ARG A 1 10.34 -41.87 -8.02
CA ARG A 1 9.96 -43.29 -7.87
C ARG A 1 8.61 -43.56 -8.54
N ASP A 2 7.59 -42.74 -8.28
CA ASP A 2 6.26 -42.90 -8.88
C ASP A 2 6.23 -42.63 -10.39
N LEU A 3 7.00 -41.64 -10.86
CA LEU A 3 7.26 -41.40 -12.29
C LEU A 3 7.82 -42.62 -13.05
N LEU A 4 8.64 -43.44 -12.38
CA LEU A 4 9.22 -44.66 -12.96
C LEU A 4 8.21 -45.81 -13.02
N ARG A 5 7.14 -45.72 -12.24
CA ARG A 5 6.03 -46.70 -12.20
C ARG A 5 4.92 -46.35 -13.20
N GLY A 6 5.02 -45.22 -13.92
CA GLY A 6 3.99 -44.72 -14.81
C GLY A 6 2.91 -43.88 -14.12
N ASP A 7 3.08 -43.60 -12.82
CA ASP A 7 2.17 -42.73 -12.08
C ASP A 7 2.43 -41.25 -12.40
N LYS A 8 1.37 -40.43 -12.34
CA LYS A 8 1.44 -38.97 -12.46
C LYS A 8 1.44 -38.35 -11.06
N PRO A 9 2.61 -38.10 -10.43
CA PRO A 9 2.64 -37.50 -9.10
C PRO A 9 1.97 -36.12 -9.14
N ALA A 10 1.14 -35.85 -8.14
CA ALA A 10 0.52 -34.55 -7.98
C ALA A 10 1.46 -33.60 -7.23
N LEU A 11 1.70 -32.43 -7.79
CA LEU A 11 2.40 -31.33 -7.12
C LEU A 11 1.37 -30.26 -6.76
N LEU A 12 1.15 -30.06 -5.45
CA LEU A 12 0.30 -29.00 -4.94
C LEU A 12 1.10 -27.70 -4.82
N ILE A 13 0.56 -26.61 -5.37
CA ILE A 13 1.05 -25.26 -5.18
C ILE A 13 -0.05 -24.45 -4.49
N GLU A 14 0.22 -24.02 -3.27
CA GLU A 14 -0.60 -23.05 -2.56
C GLU A 14 -0.11 -21.64 -2.88
N ALA A 15 -0.99 -20.79 -3.40
CA ALA A 15 -0.64 -19.43 -3.80
C ALA A 15 -1.59 -18.40 -3.18
N ASP A 16 -1.02 -17.35 -2.59
CA ASP A 16 -1.77 -16.22 -2.04
C ASP A 16 -2.34 -15.35 -3.17
N ALA A 17 -3.58 -15.64 -3.60
CA ALA A 17 -4.20 -15.02 -4.75
C ALA A 17 -4.81 -13.64 -4.47
N THR A 18 -4.51 -13.03 -3.31
CA THR A 18 -4.94 -11.66 -2.96
C THR A 18 -4.63 -10.64 -4.05
N ASP A 19 -3.48 -10.80 -4.72
CA ASP A 19 -3.15 -10.10 -5.96
C ASP A 19 -3.11 -11.10 -7.13
N PRO A 20 -4.17 -11.16 -7.96
CA PRO A 20 -4.23 -12.08 -9.09
C PRO A 20 -3.15 -11.81 -10.14
N GLY A 21 -2.74 -10.55 -10.31
CA GLY A 21 -1.72 -10.17 -11.29
C GLY A 21 -0.34 -10.71 -10.90
N ALA A 22 0.03 -10.57 -9.63
CA ALA A 22 1.28 -11.14 -9.11
C ALA A 22 1.27 -12.68 -9.17
N THR A 23 0.15 -13.28 -8.76
CA THR A 23 0.04 -14.73 -8.56
C THR A 23 -0.03 -15.49 -9.88
N SER A 24 -0.79 -15.00 -10.85
CA SER A 24 -0.94 -15.64 -12.17
C SER A 24 0.39 -15.71 -12.92
N ASN A 25 1.19 -14.64 -12.84
CA ASN A 25 2.52 -14.58 -13.46
C ASN A 25 3.53 -15.56 -12.81
N ALA A 26 3.46 -15.72 -11.49
CA ALA A 26 4.30 -16.69 -10.78
C ALA A 26 3.91 -18.13 -11.15
N ILE A 27 2.60 -18.45 -11.13
CA ILE A 27 2.09 -19.79 -11.46
C ILE A 27 2.43 -20.18 -12.91
N SER A 28 2.27 -19.26 -13.87
CA SER A 28 2.58 -19.53 -15.28
C SER A 28 4.07 -19.82 -15.48
N THR A 29 4.94 -19.10 -14.76
CA THR A 29 6.39 -19.29 -14.78
C THR A 29 6.78 -20.63 -14.16
N ILE A 30 6.17 -21.02 -13.03
CA ILE A 30 6.42 -22.33 -12.40
C ILE A 30 6.01 -23.47 -13.32
N ARG A 31 4.85 -23.39 -13.99
CA ARG A 31 4.43 -24.38 -14.99
C ARG A 31 5.47 -24.56 -16.09
N ALA A 32 5.99 -23.45 -16.63
CA ALA A 32 7.01 -23.47 -17.67
C ALA A 32 8.35 -24.03 -17.16
N LEU A 33 8.77 -23.64 -15.95
CA LEU A 33 10.00 -24.13 -15.31
C LEU A 33 9.94 -25.63 -15.06
N ILE A 34 8.84 -26.15 -14.52
CA ILE A 34 8.66 -27.59 -14.29
C ILE A 34 8.77 -28.34 -15.62
N GLY A 35 8.09 -27.87 -16.67
CA GLY A 35 8.17 -28.48 -17.99
C GLY A 35 9.60 -28.48 -18.57
N THR A 36 10.35 -27.39 -18.35
CA THR A 36 11.72 -27.25 -18.86
C THR A 36 12.73 -28.08 -18.05
N ALA A 37 12.62 -28.07 -16.72
CA ALA A 37 13.46 -28.85 -15.82
C ALA A 37 13.27 -30.36 -16.04
N LEU A 38 12.02 -30.82 -16.12
CA LEU A 38 11.69 -32.21 -16.41
C LEU A 38 12.26 -32.65 -17.76
N ARG A 39 12.16 -31.83 -18.81
CA ARG A 39 12.76 -32.15 -20.12
C ARG A 39 14.28 -32.25 -20.07
N ASN A 40 14.94 -31.54 -19.15
CA ASN A 40 16.38 -31.63 -18.98
C ASN A 40 16.80 -32.91 -18.24
N ASP A 41 16.02 -33.32 -17.25
CA ASP A 41 16.29 -34.51 -16.42
C ASP A 41 15.85 -35.83 -17.10
N ILE A 42 14.85 -35.77 -17.98
CA ILE A 42 14.30 -36.92 -18.72
C ILE A 42 15.11 -37.12 -20.01
N LYS A 43 16.41 -37.39 -19.84
CA LYS A 43 17.36 -37.72 -20.92
C LYS A 43 17.91 -39.14 -20.74
N GLY A 44 18.46 -39.72 -21.80
CA GLY A 44 19.09 -41.04 -21.77
C GLY A 44 18.08 -42.17 -21.47
N PRO A 45 18.30 -43.05 -20.46
CA PRO A 45 17.43 -44.18 -20.15
C PRO A 45 15.97 -43.81 -19.85
N LEU A 46 15.70 -42.55 -19.50
CA LEU A 46 14.37 -42.05 -19.15
C LEU A 46 13.64 -41.38 -20.32
N ALA A 47 14.26 -41.29 -21.51
CA ALA A 47 13.72 -40.57 -22.66
C ALA A 47 12.33 -41.07 -23.12
N TYR A 48 11.95 -42.32 -22.79
CA TYR A 48 10.63 -42.87 -23.07
C TYR A 48 9.48 -42.13 -22.35
N LEU A 49 9.77 -41.38 -21.28
CA LEU A 49 8.81 -40.56 -20.53
C LEU A 49 8.58 -39.18 -21.16
N ALA A 50 9.38 -38.76 -22.15
CA ALA A 50 9.34 -37.42 -22.73
C ALA A 50 8.14 -37.18 -23.68
N GLY A 51 7.46 -38.25 -24.13
CA GLY A 51 6.37 -38.19 -25.11
C GLY A 51 4.96 -38.08 -24.52
N SER A 52 4.80 -38.19 -23.20
CA SER A 52 3.49 -38.18 -22.55
C SER A 52 3.16 -36.79 -22.00
N GLU A 53 1.97 -36.29 -22.35
CA GLU A 53 1.21 -35.24 -21.65
C GLU A 53 1.42 -35.19 -20.12
N PRO A 54 1.20 -34.02 -19.47
CA PRO A 54 2.05 -33.54 -18.38
C PRO A 54 2.41 -34.62 -17.36
N ILE A 55 3.73 -34.77 -17.23
CA ILE A 55 4.42 -35.78 -16.42
C ILE A 55 4.11 -35.61 -14.92
N ILE A 56 3.67 -34.41 -14.52
CA ILE A 56 3.24 -34.05 -13.17
C ILE A 56 1.85 -33.41 -13.23
N ASP A 57 0.93 -33.85 -12.37
CA ASP A 57 -0.36 -33.20 -12.16
C ASP A 57 -0.17 -31.96 -11.26
N LEU A 58 -0.12 -30.77 -11.87
CA LEU A 58 0.05 -29.52 -11.12
C LEU A 58 -1.30 -28.99 -10.60
N ARG A 59 -1.55 -29.19 -9.32
CA ARG A 59 -2.74 -28.67 -8.64
C ARG A 59 -2.41 -27.32 -8.01
N VAL A 60 -3.09 -26.28 -8.46
CA VAL A 60 -2.93 -24.94 -7.90
C VAL A 60 -4.11 -24.64 -6.98
N HIS A 61 -3.80 -24.37 -5.72
CA HIS A 61 -4.77 -23.94 -4.72
C HIS A 61 -4.58 -22.44 -4.46
N ALA A 62 -5.48 -21.64 -5.03
CA ALA A 62 -5.50 -20.20 -4.87
C ALA A 62 -6.20 -19.82 -3.55
N LEU A 63 -5.42 -19.34 -2.57
CA LEU A 63 -5.90 -18.89 -1.28
C LEU A 63 -6.43 -17.45 -1.36
N TYR A 64 -7.46 -17.13 -0.58
CA TYR A 64 -8.07 -15.80 -0.39
C TYR A 64 -8.84 -15.19 -1.58
N ASN A 65 -8.50 -15.52 -2.84
CA ASN A 65 -9.25 -15.07 -4.03
C ASN A 65 -9.19 -16.11 -5.17
N PRO A 66 -9.87 -17.25 -5.02
CA PRO A 66 -9.82 -18.34 -6.01
C PRO A 66 -10.41 -17.94 -7.36
N GLU A 67 -11.35 -16.98 -7.37
CA GLU A 67 -12.02 -16.49 -8.58
C GLU A 67 -11.26 -15.37 -9.30
N ALA A 68 -10.09 -14.97 -8.79
CA ALA A 68 -9.26 -13.90 -9.35
C ALA A 68 -10.02 -12.57 -9.55
N ILE A 69 -10.96 -12.24 -8.63
CA ILE A 69 -11.75 -11.01 -8.68
C ILE A 69 -10.82 -9.82 -8.48
N THR A 70 -10.70 -8.98 -9.51
CA THR A 70 -9.79 -7.81 -9.50
C THR A 70 -10.23 -6.74 -8.49
N GLN A 71 -11.54 -6.62 -8.26
CA GLN A 71 -12.13 -5.64 -7.33
C GLN A 71 -11.61 -5.83 -5.90
N TYR A 72 -11.35 -7.07 -5.48
CA TYR A 72 -10.83 -7.37 -4.14
C TYR A 72 -9.43 -6.78 -3.91
N ASN A 73 -8.63 -6.64 -4.96
CA ASN A 73 -7.32 -6.02 -4.88
C ASN A 73 -7.37 -4.49 -5.10
N ILE A 74 -8.18 -4.04 -6.07
CA ILE A 74 -8.22 -2.65 -6.52
C ILE A 74 -8.94 -1.75 -5.51
N VAL A 75 -10.12 -2.14 -5.02
CA VAL A 75 -10.94 -1.25 -4.18
C VAL A 75 -10.27 -0.92 -2.84
N PRO A 76 -9.73 -1.90 -2.07
CA PRO A 76 -8.92 -1.58 -0.90
C PRO A 76 -7.69 -0.74 -1.23
N GLY A 77 -7.08 -0.97 -2.39
CA GLY A 77 -5.90 -0.23 -2.80
C GLY A 77 -6.17 1.24 -3.11
N LEU A 78 -7.31 1.52 -3.75
CA LEU A 78 -7.77 2.89 -4.02
C LEU A 78 -7.97 3.69 -2.74
N MET A 79 -8.34 3.06 -1.62
CA MET A 79 -8.41 3.74 -0.33
C MET A 79 -7.08 4.39 0.05
N GLY A 80 -5.98 3.65 -0.03
CA GLY A 80 -4.65 4.16 0.28
C GLY A 80 -4.23 5.28 -0.67
N VAL A 81 -4.53 5.13 -1.96
CA VAL A 81 -4.22 6.11 -3.01
C VAL A 81 -4.97 7.41 -2.79
N VAL A 82 -6.28 7.36 -2.57
CA VAL A 82 -7.14 8.52 -2.35
C VAL A 82 -6.74 9.26 -1.07
N LEU A 83 -6.51 8.52 0.02
CA LEU A 83 -6.05 9.11 1.27
C LEU A 83 -4.69 9.79 1.11
N THR A 84 -3.72 9.14 0.46
CA THR A 84 -2.38 9.73 0.22
C THR A 84 -2.52 11.02 -0.57
N MET A 85 -3.23 10.99 -1.70
CA MET A 85 -3.40 12.15 -2.56
C MET A 85 -4.08 13.30 -1.82
N THR A 86 -5.22 13.03 -1.18
CA THR A 86 -6.04 14.08 -0.58
C THR A 86 -5.44 14.62 0.72
N MET A 87 -4.94 13.76 1.62
CA MET A 87 -4.37 14.21 2.90
C MET A 87 -3.10 15.04 2.71
N VAL A 88 -2.20 14.61 1.80
CA VAL A 88 -0.99 15.38 1.50
C VAL A 88 -1.35 16.72 0.86
N MET A 89 -2.22 16.71 -0.15
CA MET A 89 -2.54 17.89 -0.95
C MET A 89 -3.38 18.92 -0.19
N ILE A 90 -4.44 18.49 0.52
CA ILE A 90 -5.30 19.41 1.28
C ILE A 90 -4.49 20.11 2.37
N THR A 91 -3.65 19.36 3.07
CA THR A 91 -2.85 19.93 4.18
C THR A 91 -1.76 20.87 3.66
N ALA A 92 -1.09 20.49 2.57
CA ALA A 92 -0.10 21.35 1.93
C ALA A 92 -0.75 22.68 1.47
N LEU A 93 -1.88 22.59 0.76
CA LEU A 93 -2.62 23.75 0.27
C LEU A 93 -3.16 24.64 1.39
N ALA A 94 -3.75 24.05 2.43
CA ALA A 94 -4.40 24.81 3.48
C ALA A 94 -3.42 25.74 4.22
N ILE A 95 -2.23 25.22 4.55
CA ILE A 95 -1.20 26.00 5.25
C ILE A 95 -0.54 27.01 4.29
N THR A 96 -0.21 26.62 3.06
CA THR A 96 0.39 27.54 2.09
C THR A 96 -0.57 28.68 1.71
N ARG A 97 -1.88 28.40 1.62
CA ARG A 97 -2.92 29.42 1.37
C ARG A 97 -3.00 30.46 2.49
N GLU A 98 -2.80 30.07 3.74
CA GLU A 98 -2.75 31.01 4.87
C GLU A 98 -1.50 31.88 4.86
N ARG A 99 -0.38 31.31 4.42
CA ARG A 99 0.87 32.06 4.22
C ARG A 99 0.73 33.10 3.12
N GLU A 100 0.20 32.71 1.96
CA GLU A 100 -0.03 33.63 0.83
C GLU A 100 -1.00 34.77 1.16
N ARG A 101 -2.00 34.50 2.01
CA ARG A 101 -3.01 35.49 2.42
C ARG A 101 -2.50 36.48 3.47
N GLY A 102 -1.27 36.33 3.95
CA GLY A 102 -0.71 37.16 5.03
C GLY A 102 -1.36 36.92 6.40
N THR A 103 -2.29 35.96 6.52
CA THR A 103 -2.95 35.65 7.80
C THR A 103 -2.02 34.93 8.77
N MET A 104 -0.86 34.46 8.29
CA MET A 104 0.17 33.85 9.12
C MET A 104 0.69 34.81 10.19
N GLU A 105 0.86 36.09 9.87
CA GLU A 105 1.37 37.12 10.80
C GLU A 105 0.37 37.40 11.94
N ASN A 106 -0.94 37.38 11.64
CA ASN A 106 -2.00 37.49 12.66
C ASN A 106 -2.13 36.25 13.55
N LEU A 107 -1.74 35.07 13.06
CA LEU A 107 -1.68 33.85 13.89
C LEU A 107 -0.45 33.84 14.80
N LEU A 108 0.66 34.45 14.37
CA LEU A 108 1.92 34.53 15.12
C LEU A 108 1.92 35.61 16.20
N SER A 109 1.04 36.61 16.10
CA SER A 109 0.84 37.63 17.13
C SER A 109 -0.04 37.15 18.30
N MET A 110 -0.69 35.99 18.17
CA MET A 110 -1.36 35.33 19.28
C MET A 110 -0.35 34.55 20.13
N PRO A 111 -0.45 34.56 21.47
CA PRO A 111 0.45 33.83 22.38
C PRO A 111 0.14 32.33 22.38
N THR A 112 0.10 31.70 21.21
CA THR A 112 -0.20 30.27 21.02
C THR A 112 1.04 29.54 20.55
N ARG A 113 1.25 28.32 21.04
CA ARG A 113 2.42 27.55 20.63
C ARG A 113 2.20 27.03 19.20
N PRO A 114 3.22 27.02 18.32
CA PRO A 114 3.11 26.47 16.96
C PRO A 114 2.49 25.07 16.89
N PHE A 115 2.76 24.23 17.90
CA PHE A 115 2.20 22.88 17.99
C PHE A 115 0.69 22.87 18.28
N GLU A 116 0.16 23.82 19.05
CA GLU A 116 -1.26 23.92 19.40
C GLU A 116 -2.09 24.32 18.18
N VAL A 117 -1.58 25.28 17.39
CA VAL A 117 -2.20 25.69 16.11
C VAL A 117 -2.18 24.53 15.10
N LEU A 118 -1.06 23.80 15.02
CA LEU A 118 -0.92 22.65 14.14
C LEU A 118 -1.87 21.51 14.55
N ALA A 119 -1.95 21.21 15.85
CA ALA A 119 -2.84 20.18 16.39
C ALA A 119 -4.33 20.53 16.14
N GLY A 120 -4.71 21.80 16.32
CA GLY A 120 -6.06 22.29 16.04
C GLY A 120 -6.48 22.15 14.57
N LYS A 121 -5.52 22.14 13.64
CA LYS A 121 -5.75 21.89 12.20
C LYS A 121 -5.73 20.42 11.82
N ILE A 122 -4.87 19.63 12.45
CA ILE A 122 -4.73 18.20 12.17
C ILE A 122 -6.02 17.45 12.48
N ILE A 123 -6.68 17.75 13.60
CA ILE A 123 -7.90 17.04 14.03
C ILE A 123 -9.02 17.10 12.96
N PRO A 124 -9.41 18.27 12.43
CA PRO A 124 -10.37 18.35 11.32
C PRO A 124 -9.96 17.54 10.09
N TYR A 125 -8.68 17.54 9.72
CA TYR A 125 -8.21 16.77 8.57
C TYR A 125 -8.23 15.26 8.82
N ILE A 126 -7.96 14.82 10.04
CA ILE A 126 -8.16 13.42 10.44
C ILE A 126 -9.62 13.02 10.27
N LEU A 127 -10.56 13.88 10.67
CA LEU A 127 -11.99 13.62 10.50
C LEU A 127 -12.37 13.51 9.02
N VAL A 128 -11.85 14.39 8.16
CA VAL A 128 -12.04 14.29 6.70
C VAL A 128 -11.50 12.96 6.17
N GLY A 129 -10.32 12.53 6.63
CA GLY A 129 -9.76 11.22 6.28
C GLY A 129 -10.65 10.06 6.72
N TYR A 130 -11.23 10.11 7.91
CA TYR A 130 -12.16 9.10 8.37
C TYR A 130 -13.47 9.08 7.57
N VAL A 131 -14.00 10.24 7.20
CA VAL A 131 -15.16 10.32 6.31
C VAL A 131 -14.86 9.63 4.98
N GLN A 132 -13.67 9.84 4.40
CA GLN A 132 -13.25 9.13 3.19
C GLN A 132 -13.13 7.61 3.42
N VAL A 133 -12.52 7.18 4.52
CA VAL A 133 -12.42 5.74 4.86
C VAL A 133 -13.81 5.12 4.94
N VAL A 134 -14.74 5.74 5.66
CA VAL A 134 -16.12 5.24 5.78
C VAL A 134 -16.80 5.18 4.42
N LEU A 135 -16.71 6.25 3.63
CA LEU A 135 -17.33 6.30 2.30
C LEU A 135 -16.80 5.18 1.40
N ILE A 136 -15.48 4.97 1.39
CA ILE A 136 -14.84 3.94 0.56
C ILE A 136 -15.19 2.54 1.07
N LEU A 137 -15.26 2.32 2.39
CA LEU A 137 -15.69 1.03 2.96
C LEU A 137 -17.15 0.72 2.62
N VAL A 138 -18.04 1.70 2.77
CA VAL A 138 -19.46 1.55 2.40
C VAL A 138 -19.58 1.19 0.93
N ALA A 139 -18.90 1.89 0.03
CA ALA A 139 -18.89 1.55 -1.39
C ALA A 139 -18.27 0.16 -1.65
N ALA A 140 -17.16 -0.18 -0.98
CA ALA A 140 -16.50 -1.47 -1.12
C ALA A 140 -17.43 -2.62 -0.73
N HIS A 141 -18.19 -2.48 0.36
CA HIS A 141 -19.11 -3.51 0.82
C HIS A 141 -20.36 -3.61 -0.06
N PHE A 142 -21.08 -2.51 -0.26
CA PHE A 142 -22.40 -2.53 -0.88
C PHE A 142 -22.37 -2.50 -2.41
N LEU A 143 -21.37 -1.86 -3.01
CA LEU A 143 -21.30 -1.70 -4.47
C LEU A 143 -20.41 -2.77 -5.12
N PHE A 144 -19.30 -3.11 -4.47
CA PHE A 144 -18.27 -4.01 -5.01
C PHE A 144 -18.20 -5.37 -4.29
N HIS A 145 -19.04 -5.61 -3.28
CA HIS A 145 -19.13 -6.88 -2.56
C HIS A 145 -17.76 -7.38 -2.06
N VAL A 146 -16.88 -6.45 -1.66
CA VAL A 146 -15.56 -6.77 -1.12
C VAL A 146 -15.73 -7.40 0.26
N PRO A 147 -15.12 -8.58 0.51
CA PRO A 147 -15.23 -9.22 1.81
C PRO A 147 -14.54 -8.37 2.89
N MET A 148 -15.16 -8.33 4.07
CA MET A 148 -14.66 -7.60 5.24
C MET A 148 -14.48 -8.59 6.40
N LEU A 149 -13.46 -9.44 6.29
CA LEU A 149 -13.23 -10.54 7.22
C LEU A 149 -12.59 -10.10 8.55
N GLY A 150 -11.84 -9.00 8.54
CA GLY A 150 -11.13 -8.48 9.70
C GLY A 150 -11.93 -7.48 10.53
N SER A 151 -11.28 -6.99 11.60
CA SER A 151 -11.88 -6.01 12.52
C SER A 151 -11.88 -4.60 11.91
N LEU A 152 -13.06 -4.00 11.82
CA LEU A 152 -13.20 -2.58 11.42
C LEU A 152 -12.50 -1.64 12.39
N ALA A 153 -12.51 -1.93 13.69
CA ALA A 153 -11.81 -1.11 14.68
C ALA A 153 -10.30 -1.09 14.45
N LEU A 154 -9.71 -2.25 14.09
CA LEU A 154 -8.30 -2.33 13.70
C LEU A 154 -8.02 -1.50 12.45
N LEU A 155 -8.93 -1.54 11.47
CA LEU A 155 -8.83 -0.75 10.24
C LEU A 155 -8.83 0.76 10.54
N PHE A 156 -9.75 1.23 11.39
CA PHE A 156 -9.79 2.63 11.83
C PHE A 156 -8.54 3.07 12.60
N LEU A 157 -7.94 2.17 13.39
CA LEU A 157 -6.67 2.44 14.08
C LEU A 157 -5.50 2.57 13.09
N VAL A 158 -5.39 1.66 12.13
CA VAL A 158 -4.35 1.71 11.09
C VAL A 158 -4.53 2.96 10.22
N ALA A 159 -5.79 3.28 9.85
CA ALA A 159 -6.11 4.47 9.10
C ALA A 159 -5.69 5.74 9.84
N LEU A 160 -5.82 5.81 11.17
CA LEU A 160 -5.35 6.95 11.97
C LEU A 160 -3.86 7.20 11.77
N VAL A 161 -3.05 6.14 11.91
CA VAL A 161 -1.60 6.21 11.79
C VAL A 161 -1.21 6.63 10.37
N PHE A 162 -1.88 6.04 9.36
CA PHE A 162 -1.63 6.35 7.97
C PHE A 162 -2.05 7.78 7.58
N ILE A 163 -3.22 8.24 8.00
CA ILE A 163 -3.70 9.60 7.78
C ILE A 163 -2.70 10.57 8.42
N THR A 164 -2.33 10.35 9.68
CA THR A 164 -1.39 11.22 10.40
C THR A 164 -0.03 11.30 9.69
N ALA A 165 0.49 10.17 9.19
CA ALA A 165 1.73 10.14 8.41
C ALA A 165 1.64 10.98 7.11
N ASN A 166 0.52 10.89 6.39
CA ASN A 166 0.32 11.68 5.17
C ASN A 166 0.08 13.17 5.46
N LEU A 167 -0.63 13.51 6.55
CA LEU A 167 -0.77 14.88 7.01
C LEU A 167 0.59 15.50 7.34
N ALA A 168 1.48 14.74 7.99
CA ALA A 168 2.85 15.19 8.29
C ALA A 168 3.64 15.55 7.01
N VAL A 169 3.49 14.76 5.93
CA VAL A 169 4.10 15.07 4.62
C VAL A 169 3.52 16.36 4.05
N GLY A 170 2.20 16.54 4.08
CA GLY A 170 1.56 17.77 3.62
C GLY A 170 2.02 19.01 4.39
N ILE A 171 2.15 18.90 5.72
CA ILE A 171 2.73 19.95 6.56
C ILE A 171 4.18 20.24 6.14
N MET A 172 5.01 19.21 5.98
CA MET A 172 6.40 19.39 5.54
C MET A 172 6.47 20.15 4.20
N PHE A 173 5.65 19.80 3.21
CA PHE A 173 5.63 20.51 1.93
C PHE A 173 5.12 21.94 2.05
N SER A 174 4.15 22.22 2.92
CA SER A 174 3.69 23.59 3.14
C SER A 174 4.77 24.52 3.69
N THR A 175 5.74 23.99 4.44
CA THR A 175 6.89 24.78 4.92
C THR A 175 7.90 25.13 3.82
N LEU A 176 7.98 24.29 2.79
CA LEU A 176 8.91 24.42 1.66
C LEU A 176 8.32 25.25 0.51
N ALA A 177 7.01 25.18 0.33
CA ALA A 177 6.32 25.86 -0.75
C ALA A 177 6.14 27.36 -0.45
N THR A 178 6.45 28.20 -1.44
CA THR A 178 6.21 29.65 -1.39
C THR A 178 4.81 30.00 -1.88
N ASN A 179 4.21 29.16 -2.71
CA ASN A 179 2.86 29.35 -3.24
C ASN A 179 2.08 28.02 -3.37
N GLN A 180 0.75 28.13 -3.50
CA GLN A 180 -0.18 27.00 -3.58
C GLN A 180 0.14 26.07 -4.76
N LEU A 181 0.51 26.64 -5.92
CA LEU A 181 0.86 25.85 -7.10
C LEU A 181 2.08 24.96 -6.83
N GLN A 182 3.10 25.50 -6.16
CA GLN A 182 4.30 24.77 -5.78
C GLN A 182 3.97 23.67 -4.74
N ALA A 183 3.09 23.95 -3.78
CA ALA A 183 2.64 22.95 -2.81
C ALA A 183 1.93 21.76 -3.48
N VAL A 184 1.09 22.03 -4.49
CA VAL A 184 0.44 20.99 -5.29
C VAL A 184 1.45 20.19 -6.11
N GLN A 185 2.41 20.85 -6.77
CA GLN A 185 3.46 20.19 -7.53
C GLN A 185 4.32 19.26 -6.65
N MET A 186 4.72 19.71 -5.46
CA MET A 186 5.45 18.89 -4.48
C MET A 186 4.61 17.68 -4.03
N SER A 187 3.32 17.90 -3.77
CA SER A 187 2.39 16.83 -3.40
C SER A 187 2.27 15.77 -4.50
N PHE A 188 2.17 16.18 -5.76
CA PHE A 188 2.15 15.27 -6.91
C PHE A 188 3.49 14.55 -7.11
N PHE A 189 4.60 15.25 -6.92
CA PHE A 189 5.94 14.66 -7.00
C PHE A 189 6.16 13.58 -5.94
N PHE A 190 5.52 13.68 -4.78
CA PHE A 190 5.51 12.61 -3.78
C PHE A 190 4.49 11.51 -4.10
N PHE A 191 3.28 11.90 -4.48
CA PHE A 191 2.18 10.98 -4.74
C PHE A 191 2.47 10.02 -5.90
N LEU A 192 2.99 10.52 -7.02
CA LEU A 192 3.13 9.71 -8.23
C LEU A 192 4.16 8.57 -8.06
N PRO A 193 5.38 8.80 -7.53
CA PRO A 193 6.30 7.71 -7.21
C PRO A 193 5.74 6.77 -6.14
N SER A 194 5.05 7.31 -5.12
CA SER A 194 4.38 6.49 -4.11
C SER A 194 3.36 5.54 -4.71
N LEU A 195 2.50 6.03 -5.61
CA LEU A 195 1.53 5.22 -6.34
C LEU A 195 2.21 4.10 -7.14
N LEU A 196 3.25 4.43 -7.91
CA LEU A 196 3.94 3.49 -8.79
C LEU A 196 4.72 2.41 -8.02
N LEU A 197 5.35 2.78 -6.90
CA LEU A 197 6.21 1.89 -6.10
C LEU A 197 5.47 1.13 -4.99
N SER A 198 4.21 1.51 -4.70
CA SER A 198 3.46 0.94 -3.57
C SER A 198 3.07 -0.53 -3.69
N GLY A 199 3.10 -1.11 -4.89
CA GLY A 199 2.49 -2.42 -5.14
C GLY A 199 0.99 -2.33 -5.50
N PHE A 200 0.48 -1.12 -5.80
CA PHE A 200 -0.87 -0.92 -6.32
C PHE A 200 -0.95 -1.13 -7.83
N MET A 201 -0.19 -0.34 -8.61
CA MET A 201 -0.24 -0.38 -10.08
C MET A 201 0.52 -1.59 -10.66
N PHE A 202 1.63 -1.96 -10.01
CA PHE A 202 2.48 -3.06 -10.43
C PHE A 202 2.71 -4.02 -9.26
N PRO A 203 2.85 -5.34 -9.51
CA PRO A 203 3.22 -6.29 -8.47
C PRO A 203 4.52 -5.92 -7.78
N PHE A 204 4.49 -5.68 -6.47
CA PHE A 204 5.67 -5.22 -5.71
C PHE A 204 6.89 -6.15 -5.85
N ARG A 205 6.66 -7.48 -5.77
CA ARG A 205 7.72 -8.49 -5.92
C ARG A 205 8.24 -8.62 -7.36
N GLY A 206 7.52 -8.08 -8.35
CA GLY A 206 7.97 -8.03 -9.74
C GLY A 206 8.87 -6.84 -10.05
N MET A 207 9.02 -5.89 -9.12
CA MET A 207 9.88 -4.72 -9.29
C MET A 207 11.36 -5.08 -9.11
N PRO A 208 12.30 -4.36 -9.76
CA PRO A 208 13.72 -4.52 -9.46
C PRO A 208 14.04 -4.14 -8.01
N VAL A 209 15.09 -4.74 -7.45
CA VAL A 209 15.42 -4.66 -6.01
C VAL A 209 15.59 -3.23 -5.52
N TRP A 210 16.22 -2.35 -6.31
CA TRP A 210 16.39 -0.94 -5.96
C TRP A 210 15.04 -0.22 -5.78
N ALA A 211 14.03 -0.54 -6.61
CA ALA A 211 12.72 0.07 -6.54
C ALA A 211 11.94 -0.44 -5.32
N GLN A 212 12.11 -1.71 -4.98
CA GLN A 212 11.54 -2.29 -3.75
C GLN A 212 12.08 -1.58 -2.51
N HIS A 213 13.38 -1.30 -2.43
CA HIS A 213 13.97 -0.58 -1.30
C HIS A 213 13.38 0.83 -1.13
N ILE A 214 13.15 1.55 -2.23
CA ILE A 214 12.50 2.87 -2.17
C ILE A 214 11.03 2.71 -1.75
N GLY A 215 10.31 1.74 -2.32
CA GLY A 215 8.93 1.46 -1.97
C GLY A 215 8.73 1.09 -0.50
N GLU A 216 9.67 0.36 0.12
CA GLU A 216 9.66 0.01 1.55
C GLU A 216 9.76 1.24 2.48
N VAL A 217 10.20 2.40 1.99
CA VAL A 217 10.21 3.64 2.79
C VAL A 217 8.83 4.32 2.80
N LEU A 218 8.02 4.07 1.76
CA LEU A 218 6.79 4.81 1.54
C LEU A 218 5.64 4.21 2.36
N PRO A 219 4.85 5.06 3.07
CA PRO A 219 3.78 4.56 3.95
C PRO A 219 2.67 3.87 3.15
N LEU A 220 2.45 4.25 1.89
CA LEU A 220 1.42 3.67 1.03
C LEU A 220 1.66 2.17 0.81
N THR A 221 2.91 1.76 0.58
CA THR A 221 3.29 0.35 0.39
C THR A 221 2.84 -0.52 1.56
N HIS A 222 3.10 -0.05 2.78
CA HIS A 222 2.75 -0.74 4.01
C HIS A 222 1.24 -0.75 4.24
N PHE A 223 0.58 0.39 4.01
CA PHE A 223 -0.87 0.50 4.16
C PHE A 223 -1.61 -0.46 3.24
N LEU A 224 -1.17 -0.61 1.98
CA LEU A 224 -1.76 -1.56 1.04
C LEU A 224 -1.64 -3.01 1.50
N ARG A 225 -0.51 -3.39 2.10
CA ARG A 225 -0.32 -4.73 2.67
C ARG A 225 -1.27 -4.97 3.85
N ILE A 226 -1.41 -3.98 4.73
CA ILE A 226 -2.29 -4.06 5.89
C ILE A 226 -3.76 -4.14 5.46
N ILE A 227 -4.24 -3.23 4.63
CA ILE A 227 -5.66 -3.14 4.27
C ILE A 227 -6.14 -4.41 3.57
N ARG A 228 -5.31 -4.98 2.67
CA ARG A 228 -5.59 -6.25 2.00
C ARG A 228 -5.57 -7.42 2.99
N GLY A 229 -4.61 -7.46 3.91
CA GLY A 229 -4.56 -8.48 4.96
C GLY A 229 -5.78 -8.45 5.89
N VAL A 230 -6.14 -7.26 6.37
CA VAL A 230 -7.29 -7.10 7.28
C VAL A 230 -8.61 -7.43 6.56
N LEU A 231 -8.86 -6.86 5.37
CA LEU A 231 -10.15 -7.05 4.68
C LEU A 231 -10.31 -8.47 4.12
N LEU A 232 -9.27 -9.02 3.49
CA LEU A 232 -9.36 -10.26 2.71
C LEU A 232 -8.85 -11.51 3.45
N LYS A 233 -8.06 -11.34 4.51
CA LYS A 233 -7.48 -12.47 5.27
C LYS A 233 -7.89 -12.49 6.73
N GLY A 234 -8.56 -11.45 7.23
CA GLY A 234 -8.88 -11.33 8.65
C GLY A 234 -7.64 -11.17 9.54
N SER A 235 -6.55 -10.58 9.01
CA SER A 235 -5.31 -10.40 9.76
C SER A 235 -5.51 -9.64 11.08
N THR A 236 -4.82 -10.11 12.11
CA THR A 236 -4.85 -9.54 13.46
C THR A 236 -3.80 -8.44 13.63
N LEU A 237 -3.82 -7.74 14.77
CA LEU A 237 -2.82 -6.71 15.09
C LEU A 237 -1.39 -7.27 15.09
N ALA A 238 -1.20 -8.51 15.52
CA ALA A 238 0.11 -9.15 15.54
C ALA A 238 0.69 -9.31 14.12
N ASP A 239 -0.15 -9.74 13.18
CA ASP A 239 0.23 -10.00 11.78
C ASP A 239 0.66 -8.72 11.05
N ILE A 240 0.05 -7.59 11.40
CA ILE A 240 0.26 -6.29 10.74
C ILE A 240 1.22 -5.36 11.48
N SER A 241 1.72 -5.79 12.64
CA SER A 241 2.52 -4.96 13.55
C SER A 241 3.77 -4.39 12.86
N LEU A 242 4.42 -5.19 12.01
CA LEU A 242 5.59 -4.80 11.24
C LEU A 242 5.29 -3.60 10.33
N GLN A 243 4.27 -3.71 9.51
CA GLN A 243 3.89 -2.67 8.57
C GLN A 243 3.36 -1.43 9.30
N LEU A 244 2.65 -1.63 10.41
CA LEU A 244 2.09 -0.54 11.20
C LEU A 244 3.19 0.33 11.84
N TRP A 245 4.24 -0.27 12.41
CA TRP A 245 5.33 0.51 12.98
C TRP A 245 6.14 1.23 11.89
N GLN A 246 6.29 0.66 10.69
CA GLN A 246 6.99 1.31 9.58
C GLN A 246 6.27 2.60 9.14
N ILE A 247 4.94 2.57 9.04
CA ILE A 247 4.13 3.78 8.79
C ILE A 247 4.29 4.79 9.93
N GLY A 248 4.22 4.31 11.18
CA GLY A 248 4.37 5.15 12.37
C GLY A 248 5.74 5.83 12.43
N LEU A 249 6.82 5.10 12.15
CA LEU A 249 8.19 5.62 12.12
C LEU A 249 8.33 6.68 11.02
N PHE A 250 7.86 6.39 9.80
CA PHE A 250 7.88 7.35 8.71
C PHE A 250 7.15 8.64 9.09
N GLY A 251 5.92 8.52 9.62
CA GLY A 251 5.11 9.65 10.06
C GLY A 251 5.81 10.46 11.14
N ALA A 252 6.40 9.81 12.15
CA ALA A 252 7.13 10.47 13.22
C ALA A 252 8.35 11.25 12.69
N VAL A 253 9.16 10.64 11.83
CA VAL A 253 10.35 11.28 11.24
C VAL A 253 9.95 12.52 10.43
N VAL A 254 8.97 12.38 9.53
CA VAL A 254 8.50 13.49 8.68
C VAL A 254 7.88 14.60 9.53
N MET A 255 7.09 14.26 10.55
CA MET A 255 6.48 15.22 11.46
C MET A 255 7.53 16.02 12.22
N VAL A 256 8.56 15.36 12.75
CA VAL A 256 9.68 16.02 13.45
C VAL A 256 10.41 17.00 12.51
N ILE A 257 10.66 16.59 11.26
CA ILE A 257 11.29 17.47 10.25
C ILE A 257 10.39 18.67 9.94
N GLY A 258 9.09 18.44 9.71
CA GLY A 258 8.11 19.47 9.41
C GLY A 258 7.99 20.51 10.52
N VAL A 259 7.87 20.07 11.78
CA VAL A 259 7.77 20.97 12.94
C VAL A 259 9.06 21.78 13.15
N LYS A 260 10.24 21.16 13.01
CA LYS A 260 11.52 21.87 13.13
C LYS A 260 11.66 22.96 12.07
N ARG A 261 11.30 22.67 10.82
CA ARG A 261 11.33 23.67 9.74
C ARG A 261 10.30 24.76 9.89
N TYR A 262 9.11 24.41 10.36
CA TYR A 262 8.06 25.39 10.64
C TYR A 262 8.56 26.46 11.62
N ARG A 263 9.28 26.07 12.69
CA ARG A 263 9.93 27.01 13.60
C ARG A 263 11.00 27.89 12.94
N GLN A 264 11.91 27.31 12.15
CA GLN A 264 12.99 28.05 11.50
C GLN A 264 12.52 29.04 10.42
N THR A 265 11.31 28.87 9.89
CA THR A 265 10.74 29.81 8.92
C THR A 265 10.08 31.01 9.59
N LEU A 266 9.93 30.94 10.92
CA LEU A 266 9.31 31.97 11.76
C LEU A 266 10.35 32.83 12.51
N ASP A 267 11.59 32.33 12.65
CA ASP A 267 12.77 33.07 13.11
C ASP A 267 13.48 33.74 11.92
#